data_AF-A0A445A8H6-F1
#
_entry.id   AF-A0A445A8H6-F1
#
_cell.length_a   1.000
_cell.length_b   1.000
_cell.length_c   1.000
_cell.angle_alpha   90.00
_cell.angle_beta   90.00
_cell.angle_gamma   90.00
#
_symmetry.space_group_name_H-M   'P 1'
#
loop_
_entity.id
_entity.type
_entity.pdbx_description
1 polymer ?
#
loop_
_entity_poly.entity_id
_entity_poly.type
_entity_poly.pdbx_seq_one_letter_code
_entity_poly.pdbx_strand_id
1 'polypeptide(L)'
;MRKRTVLAWVVAVVCFVVLMIVTPAIPQSQEYHDFADQRTFFGIPNALNVISNFPFMIIGLIGVILCHHGNYFKLSLQGELWGWTCFYVGVAAVAVGSSYYHLKPDDARLVWDRLPVSSFR
;
A
#
# COMPACT_ATOMS: atom_id res chain seq x y z
N MET A 1 26.87 -10.77 19.12
CA MET A 1 25.80 -9.76 18.99
C MET A 1 24.72 -10.17 17.98
N ARG A 2 25.07 -10.60 16.76
CA ARG A 2 24.14 -10.99 15.68
C ARG A 2 23.04 -12.02 16.04
N LYS A 3 23.34 -13.07 16.84
CA LYS A 3 22.33 -14.09 17.24
C LYS A 3 21.24 -13.53 18.18
N ARG A 4 21.61 -12.66 19.12
CA ARG A 4 20.66 -12.02 20.06
C ARG A 4 19.75 -11.03 19.33
N THR A 5 20.28 -10.30 18.35
CA THR A 5 19.50 -9.38 17.50
C THR A 5 18.52 -10.14 16.61
N VAL A 6 18.93 -11.23 15.96
CA VAL A 6 18.01 -12.06 15.16
C VAL A 6 16.91 -12.65 16.03
N LEU A 7 17.25 -13.16 17.22
CA LEU A 7 16.25 -13.67 18.17
C LEU A 7 15.25 -12.58 18.57
N ALA A 8 15.72 -11.35 18.84
CA ALA A 8 14.84 -10.23 19.17
C ALA A 8 13.88 -9.89 18.02
N TRP A 9 14.35 -9.89 16.77
CA TRP A 9 13.49 -9.69 15.58
C TRP A 9 12.46 -10.80 15.42
N VAL A 10 12.87 -12.06 15.58
CA VAL A 10 11.94 -13.20 15.52
C VAL A 10 10.87 -13.07 16.59
N VAL A 11 11.25 -12.77 17.83
CA VAL A 11 10.30 -12.56 18.93
C VAL A 11 9.36 -11.40 18.62
N ALA A 12 9.85 -10.27 18.11
CA ALA A 12 9.02 -9.14 17.74
C ALA A 12 7.99 -9.49 16.65
N VAL A 13 8.41 -10.20 15.60
CA VAL A 13 7.52 -10.65 14.51
C VAL A 13 6.48 -11.64 15.03
N VAL A 14 6.90 -12.61 15.85
CA VAL A 14 5.98 -13.59 16.46
C VAL A 14 4.96 -12.88 17.36
N CYS A 15 5.40 -11.98 18.24
CA CYS A 15 4.49 -11.19 19.08
C CYS A 15 3.51 -10.37 18.24
N PHE A 16 3.98 -9.74 17.16
CA PHE A 16 3.13 -8.97 16.26
C PHE A 16 2.06 -9.85 15.59
N VAL A 17 2.45 -11.02 15.04
CA VAL A 17 1.51 -11.96 14.41
C VAL A 17 0.50 -12.50 15.43
N VAL A 18 0.94 -12.83 16.64
CA VAL A 18 0.05 -13.27 17.73
C VAL A 18 -0.96 -12.17 18.07
N LEU A 19 -0.51 -10.91 18.19
CA LEU A 19 -1.42 -9.79 18.43
C LEU A 19 -2.43 -9.62 17.29
N MET A 20 -2.02 -9.73 16.03
CA MET A 20 -2.95 -9.66 14.89
C MET A 20 -4.00 -10.77 14.90
N ILE A 21 -3.68 -11.97 15.42
CA ILE A 21 -4.62 -13.10 15.51
C ILE A 21 -5.55 -12.96 16.72
N VAL A 22 -5.02 -12.49 17.86
CA VAL A 22 -5.76 -12.41 19.13
C VAL A 22 -6.65 -11.18 19.19
N THR A 23 -6.25 -10.07 18.56
CA THR A 23 -7.08 -8.87 18.48
C THR A 23 -8.26 -9.14 17.55
N PRO A 24 -9.52 -9.03 18.03
CA PRO A 24 -10.68 -9.23 17.17
C PRO A 24 -10.68 -8.21 16.04
N ALA A 25 -11.00 -8.67 14.83
CA ALA A 25 -11.16 -7.79 13.69
C ALA A 25 -12.24 -6.75 14.01
N ILE A 26 -11.93 -5.47 13.81
CA ILE A 26 -12.92 -4.40 13.90
C ILE A 26 -13.86 -4.59 12.71
N PRO A 27 -15.15 -4.88 12.93
CA PRO A 27 -16.09 -5.10 11.83
C PRO A 27 -16.24 -3.81 11.04
N GLN A 28 -15.96 -3.87 9.74
CA GLN A 28 -16.14 -2.74 8.86
C GLN A 28 -17.61 -2.66 8.43
N SER A 29 -18.17 -1.44 8.44
CA SER A 29 -19.53 -1.23 7.94
C SER A 29 -19.58 -1.60 6.46
N GLN A 30 -20.55 -2.43 6.06
CA GLN A 30 -20.68 -2.83 4.65
C GLN A 30 -21.09 -1.67 3.74
N GLU A 31 -21.67 -0.61 4.29
CA GLU A 31 -21.92 0.65 3.56
C GLU A 31 -20.62 1.30 3.06
N TYR A 32 -19.47 0.95 3.66
CA TYR A 32 -18.15 1.41 3.21
C TYR A 32 -17.81 0.95 1.78
N HIS A 33 -18.44 -0.13 1.32
CA HIS A 33 -18.26 -0.67 -0.03
C HIS A 33 -19.24 -0.09 -1.06
N ASP A 34 -20.23 0.71 -0.62
CA ASP A 34 -21.24 1.31 -1.49
C ASP A 34 -20.73 2.63 -2.09
N PHE A 35 -20.05 2.52 -3.24
CA PHE A 35 -19.50 3.68 -3.92
C PHE A 35 -20.57 4.50 -4.65
N ALA A 36 -20.40 5.82 -4.66
CA ALA A 36 -21.23 6.70 -5.48
C ALA A 36 -21.06 6.42 -6.99
N ASP A 37 -19.88 5.97 -7.41
CA ASP A 37 -19.64 5.54 -8.79
C ASP A 37 -19.96 4.06 -8.96
N GLN A 38 -21.14 3.78 -9.51
CA GLN A 38 -21.61 2.42 -9.85
C GLN A 38 -21.51 2.15 -11.37
N ARG A 39 -20.83 3.04 -12.12
CA ARG A 39 -20.74 2.94 -13.58
C ARG A 39 -19.74 1.86 -13.99
N THR A 40 -20.09 1.14 -15.04
CA THR A 40 -19.19 0.20 -15.72
C THR A 40 -18.72 0.80 -17.04
N PHE A 41 -17.41 0.96 -17.22
CA PHE A 41 -16.81 1.40 -18.49
C PHE A 41 -15.80 0.35 -18.96
N PHE A 42 -15.87 -0.04 -20.23
CA PHE A 42 -14.97 -1.06 -20.81
C PHE A 42 -14.91 -2.38 -20.01
N GLY A 43 -16.00 -2.76 -19.34
CA GLY A 43 -16.06 -3.95 -18.49
C GLY A 43 -15.44 -3.79 -17.09
N ILE A 44 -14.99 -2.58 -16.73
CA ILE A 44 -14.45 -2.25 -15.41
C ILE A 44 -15.59 -1.68 -14.54
N PRO A 45 -15.99 -2.35 -13.44
CA PRO A 45 -16.94 -1.79 -12.48
C PRO A 45 -16.29 -0.67 -11.65
N ASN A 46 -17.09 0.25 -11.12
CA ASN A 46 -16.60 1.42 -10.36
C ASN A 46 -15.49 2.17 -11.11
N ALA A 47 -15.65 2.29 -12.44
CA ALA A 47 -14.54 2.57 -13.34
C ALA A 47 -13.79 3.86 -13.02
N LEU A 48 -14.48 4.91 -12.55
CA LEU A 48 -13.80 6.16 -12.22
C LEU A 48 -12.94 6.02 -10.96
N ASN A 49 -13.32 5.17 -10.00
CA ASN A 49 -12.48 4.83 -8.85
C ASN A 49 -11.25 4.01 -9.27
N VAL A 50 -11.41 3.10 -10.24
CA VAL A 50 -10.28 2.30 -10.73
C VAL A 50 -9.32 3.14 -11.59
N ILE A 51 -9.84 3.95 -12.52
CA ILE A 51 -9.02 4.73 -13.46
C ILE A 51 -8.30 5.88 -12.76
N SER A 52 -8.91 6.51 -11.76
CA SER A 52 -8.31 7.62 -11.00
C SER A 52 -7.06 7.19 -10.22
N ASN A 53 -6.79 5.89 -10.10
CA ASN A 53 -5.57 5.35 -9.49
C ASN A 53 -4.34 5.38 -10.41
N PHE A 54 -4.52 5.50 -11.73
CA PHE A 54 -3.44 5.46 -12.71
C PHE A 54 -2.34 6.54 -12.50
N PRO A 55 -2.66 7.79 -12.13
CA PRO A 55 -1.64 8.80 -11.82
C PRO A 55 -0.68 8.39 -10.69
N PHE A 56 -1.13 7.68 -9.67
CA PHE A 56 -0.26 7.20 -8.59
C PHE A 56 0.76 6.19 -9.10
N MET A 57 0.36 5.27 -10.00
CA MET A 57 1.28 4.34 -10.64
C MET A 57 2.37 5.09 -11.42
N ILE A 58 1.97 6.09 -12.23
CA ILE A 58 2.92 6.89 -13.01
C ILE A 58 3.91 7.61 -12.10
N ILE A 59 3.42 8.32 -11.09
CA ILE A 59 4.26 9.10 -10.16
C ILE A 59 5.19 8.19 -9.38
N GLY A 60 4.71 7.04 -8.90
CA GLY A 60 5.51 6.05 -8.20
C GLY A 60 6.65 5.49 -9.06
N LEU A 61 6.35 5.09 -10.31
CA LEU A 61 7.36 4.57 -11.23
C LEU A 61 8.40 5.63 -11.60
N ILE A 62 7.97 6.84 -11.94
CA ILE A 62 8.88 7.96 -12.24
C ILE A 62 9.78 8.24 -11.03
N GLY A 63 9.21 8.29 -9.83
CA GLY A 63 9.97 8.53 -8.60
C GLY A 63 11.04 7.47 -8.35
N VAL A 64 10.71 6.18 -8.47
CA VAL A 64 11.69 5.08 -8.36
C VAL A 64 12.81 5.23 -9.39
N ILE A 65 12.47 5.53 -10.66
CA ILE A 65 13.47 5.73 -11.71
C ILE A 65 14.40 6.88 -11.35
N LEU A 66 13.85 8.03 -10.94
CA LEU A 66 14.64 9.23 -10.60
C LEU A 66 15.49 9.04 -9.34
N CYS A 67 15.06 8.23 -8.37
CA CYS A 67 15.90 7.86 -7.21
C CYS A 67 17.21 7.19 -7.63
N HIS A 68 17.17 6.36 -8.67
CA HIS A 68 18.33 5.59 -9.13
C HIS A 68 19.03 6.20 -10.35
N HIS A 69 18.49 7.26 -10.96
CA HIS A 69 19.04 7.88 -12.15
C HIS A 69 20.03 9.00 -11.80
N GLY A 70 21.33 8.78 -12.04
CA GLY A 70 22.35 9.85 -12.08
C GLY A 70 22.43 10.74 -10.83
N ASN A 71 22.03 10.22 -9.67
CA ASN A 71 21.83 10.99 -8.44
C ASN A 71 20.96 12.26 -8.64
N TYR A 72 19.89 12.15 -9.40
CA TYR A 72 19.00 13.27 -9.77
C TYR A 72 18.49 14.05 -8.55
N PHE A 73 18.09 13.35 -7.49
CA PHE A 73 17.63 13.95 -6.23
C PHE A 73 18.77 14.40 -5.29
N LYS A 74 20.04 14.27 -5.71
CA LYS A 74 21.22 14.62 -4.90
C LYS A 74 21.23 13.96 -3.52
N LEU A 75 20.83 12.69 -3.48
CA LEU A 75 20.86 11.87 -2.29
C LEU A 75 22.32 11.57 -1.93
N SER A 76 22.64 11.77 -0.65
CA SER A 76 24.02 11.69 -0.15
C SER A 76 24.24 10.42 0.65
N LEU A 77 23.20 9.96 1.34
CA LEU A 77 23.23 8.79 2.21
C LEU A 77 22.49 7.62 1.56
N GLN A 78 23.04 6.42 1.72
CA GLN A 78 22.36 5.18 1.29
C GLN A 78 20.97 5.04 1.92
N GLY A 79 20.79 5.51 3.16
CA GLY A 79 19.50 5.50 3.85
C GLY A 79 18.46 6.41 3.20
N GLU A 80 18.86 7.55 2.64
CA GLU A 80 17.95 8.44 1.91
C GLU A 80 17.46 7.77 0.62
N LEU A 81 18.37 7.11 -0.11
CA LEU A 81 18.00 6.34 -1.30
C LEU A 81 16.96 5.27 -0.97
N TRP A 82 17.21 4.45 0.06
CA TRP A 82 16.25 3.43 0.48
C TRP A 82 14.93 4.03 0.94
N GLY A 83 14.94 5.13 1.70
CA GLY A 83 13.74 5.82 2.15
C GLY A 83 12.88 6.32 0.99
N TRP A 84 13.48 7.02 0.03
CA TRP A 84 12.78 7.53 -1.14
C TRP A 84 12.31 6.42 -2.08
N THR A 85 13.11 5.38 -2.29
CA THR A 85 12.69 4.20 -3.07
C THR A 85 11.49 3.53 -2.41
N CYS A 86 11.51 3.31 -1.09
CA CYS A 86 10.37 2.75 -0.35
C CYS A 86 9.11 3.63 -0.46
N PHE A 87 9.26 4.95 -0.36
CA PHE A 87 8.15 5.90 -0.52
C PHE A 87 7.50 5.77 -1.89
N TYR A 88 8.27 5.84 -2.98
CA TYR A 88 7.71 5.79 -4.34
C TYR A 88 7.19 4.40 -4.72
N VAL A 89 7.78 3.32 -4.19
CA VAL A 89 7.19 1.98 -4.27
C VAL A 89 5.84 1.95 -3.56
N GLY A 90 5.72 2.56 -2.38
CA GLY A 90 4.45 2.73 -1.68
C GLY A 90 3.42 3.49 -2.51
N VAL A 91 3.80 4.60 -3.14
CA VAL A 91 2.94 5.37 -4.04
C VAL A 91 2.46 4.53 -5.23
N ALA A 92 3.34 3.75 -5.86
CA ALA A 92 2.92 2.82 -6.93
C ALA A 92 1.99 1.71 -6.40
N ALA A 93 2.23 1.23 -5.19
CA ALA A 93 1.40 0.22 -4.54
C ALA A 93 -0.01 0.73 -4.21
N VAL A 94 -0.20 2.03 -3.95
CA VAL A 94 -1.54 2.65 -3.82
C VAL A 94 -2.40 2.31 -5.03
N ALA A 95 -1.86 2.51 -6.24
CA ALA A 95 -2.61 2.26 -7.46
C ALA A 95 -3.06 0.79 -7.57
N VAL A 96 -2.16 -0.15 -7.27
CA VAL A 96 -2.46 -1.59 -7.34
C VAL A 96 -3.49 -2.00 -6.30
N GLY A 97 -3.25 -1.63 -5.03
CA GLY A 97 -4.12 -2.00 -3.92
C GLY A 97 -5.52 -1.41 -4.05
N SER A 98 -5.58 -0.12 -4.40
CA SER A 98 -6.83 0.60 -4.58
C SER A 98 -7.63 0.09 -5.77
N SER A 99 -7.00 -0.11 -6.93
CA SER A 99 -7.68 -0.72 -8.09
C SER A 99 -8.19 -2.13 -7.76
N TYR A 100 -7.40 -2.96 -7.06
CA TYR A 100 -7.81 -4.32 -6.69
C TYR A 100 -9.05 -4.34 -5.79
N TYR A 101 -9.14 -3.40 -4.85
CA TYR A 101 -10.30 -3.18 -4.01
C TYR A 101 -11.51 -2.66 -4.81
N HIS A 102 -11.36 -1.58 -5.57
CA HIS A 102 -12.48 -0.97 -6.30
C HIS A 102 -13.04 -1.86 -7.42
N LEU A 103 -12.26 -2.79 -7.98
CA LEU A 103 -12.74 -3.76 -8.96
C LEU A 103 -13.78 -4.73 -8.38
N LYS A 104 -13.69 -5.07 -7.09
CA LYS A 104 -14.67 -5.91 -6.39
C LYS A 104 -14.55 -5.64 -4.89
N PRO A 105 -15.30 -4.66 -4.38
CA PRO A 105 -15.13 -4.19 -3.00
C PRO A 105 -15.49 -5.28 -1.99
N ASP A 106 -14.55 -5.56 -1.08
CA ASP A 106 -14.76 -6.43 0.09
C ASP A 106 -13.71 -6.11 1.18
N ASP A 107 -13.97 -6.53 2.41
CA ASP A 107 -13.10 -6.27 3.56
C ASP A 107 -11.69 -6.84 3.41
N ALA A 108 -11.54 -8.00 2.79
CA ALA A 108 -10.24 -8.63 2.58
C ALA A 108 -9.39 -7.83 1.59
N ARG A 109 -10.02 -7.22 0.58
CA ARG A 109 -9.35 -6.38 -0.40
C ARG A 109 -9.06 -4.98 0.09
N LEU A 110 -9.92 -4.44 0.96
CA LEU A 110 -9.73 -3.13 1.57
C LEU A 110 -8.39 -3.01 2.30
N VAL A 111 -7.88 -4.10 2.86
CA VAL A 111 -6.53 -4.14 3.46
C VAL A 111 -5.48 -3.67 2.46
N TRP A 112 -5.55 -4.10 1.20
CA TRP A 112 -4.58 -3.74 0.17
C TRP A 112 -4.67 -2.28 -0.28
N ASP A 113 -5.86 -1.67 -0.21
CA ASP A 113 -6.05 -0.23 -0.46
C ASP A 113 -5.49 0.62 0.70
N ARG A 114 -5.66 0.16 1.94
CA ARG A 114 -5.21 0.91 3.13
C ARG A 114 -3.74 0.71 3.47
N LEU A 115 -3.14 -0.43 3.15
CA LEU A 115 -1.73 -0.74 3.46
C LEU A 115 -0.75 0.34 2.96
N PRO A 116 -0.86 0.86 1.72
CA PRO A 116 0.08 1.86 1.21
C PRO A 116 -0.14 3.28 1.76
N VAL A 117 -1.37 3.62 2.15
CA VAL A 117 -1.76 4.98 2.60
C VAL A 117 -1.76 5.10 4.13
N SER A 118 -1.83 3.97 4.85
CA SER A 118 -1.82 3.88 6.31
C SER A 118 -2.88 4.75 7.00
N SER A 119 -4.15 4.53 6.66
CA SER A 119 -5.28 5.01 7.45
C SER A 119 -6.04 3.81 8.00
N PHE A 120 -5.81 3.45 9.27
CA PHE A 120 -6.68 2.55 10.04
C PHE A 120 -7.65 3.44 10.82
N ARG A 121 -8.77 3.77 10.19
CA ARG A 121 -9.94 4.36 10.86
C ARG A 121 -11.14 3.59 10.39
#